data_AF-A0A4Q3Y364-F1
#
_entry.id   AF-A0A4Q3Y364-F1
#
_cell.length_a   1.000
_cell.length_b   1.000
_cell.length_c   1.000
_cell.angle_alpha   90.00
_cell.angle_beta   90.00
_cell.angle_gamma   90.00
#
_symmetry.space_group_name_H-M   'P 1'
#
loop_
_entity.id
_entity.type
_entity.pdbx_description
1 polymer ?
#
loop_
_entity_poly.entity_id
_entity_poly.type
_entity_poly.pdbx_seq_one_letter_code
_entity_poly.pdbx_strand_id
1 'polypeptide(L)'
;MADDHVHIYCSFPPRLSITQVVTRLKSLSARTLFREFPDLKKRLWGAELWEDGYFVRTVGDKLTGDVVKGYIRRHRDEGKVDSSGDGQTTLF
;
A
#
# COMPACT_ATOMS: atom_id res chain seq x y z
N MET A 1 -25.46 -12.04 6.26
CA MET A 1 -25.62 -10.67 6.78
C MET A 1 -24.82 -9.79 5.84
N ALA A 2 -25.42 -8.74 5.28
CA ALA A 2 -24.66 -7.83 4.44
C ALA A 2 -23.72 -7.05 5.38
N ASP A 3 -22.44 -7.39 5.36
CA ASP A 3 -21.41 -6.66 6.09
C ASP A 3 -21.43 -5.20 5.62
N ASP A 4 -21.57 -4.30 6.57
CA ASP A 4 -21.54 -2.84 6.43
C ASP A 4 -20.12 -2.29 6.16
N HIS A 5 -19.18 -3.18 5.84
CA HIS A 5 -17.77 -2.88 5.64
C HIS A 5 -17.16 -3.74 4.52
N VAL A 6 -16.02 -3.28 3.99
CA VAL A 6 -15.29 -3.97 2.91
C VAL A 6 -13.87 -4.28 3.36
N HIS A 7 -13.44 -5.52 3.17
CA HIS A 7 -12.05 -5.96 3.38
C HIS A 7 -11.30 -5.96 2.05
N ILE A 8 -10.14 -5.31 2.01
CA ILE A 8 -9.29 -5.24 0.82
C ILE A 8 -7.89 -5.74 1.16
N TYR A 9 -7.46 -6.81 0.50
CA TYR A 9 -6.06 -7.23 0.50
C TYR A 9 -5.37 -6.64 -0.73
N CYS A 10 -4.38 -5.77 -0.52
CA CYS A 10 -3.69 -5.10 -1.63
C CYS A 10 -2.20 -4.90 -1.35
N SER A 11 -1.43 -4.81 -2.44
CA SER A 11 -0.06 -4.33 -2.44
C SER A 11 -0.03 -2.98 -3.16
N PHE A 12 0.78 -2.05 -2.67
CA PHE A 12 0.93 -0.72 -3.27
C PHE A 12 2.38 -0.24 -3.15
N PRO A 13 2.83 0.68 -4.03
CA PRO A 13 4.20 1.18 -3.99
C PRO A 13 4.56 1.78 -2.62
N PRO A 14 5.75 1.50 -2.07
CA PRO A 14 6.14 1.93 -0.71
C PRO A 14 6.28 3.46 -0.57
N ARG A 15 6.29 4.19 -1.69
CA ARG A 15 6.32 5.66 -1.73
C ARG A 15 4.97 6.29 -1.37
N LEU A 16 3.89 5.50 -1.43
CA LEU A 16 2.56 5.96 -1.05
C LEU A 16 2.31 5.60 0.42
N SER A 17 1.76 6.53 1.19
CA SER A 17 1.30 6.22 2.53
C SER A 17 0.00 5.42 2.50
N ILE A 18 -0.25 4.63 3.55
CA ILE A 18 -1.51 3.91 3.71
C ILE A 18 -2.70 4.86 3.60
N THR A 19 -2.65 6.02 4.26
CA THR A 19 -3.69 7.05 4.20
C THR A 19 -3.97 7.47 2.76
N GLN A 20 -2.92 7.75 1.96
CA GLN A 20 -3.11 8.13 0.56
C GLN A 20 -3.83 7.05 -0.25
N VAL A 21 -3.49 5.78 -0.02
CA VAL A 21 -4.12 4.64 -0.71
C VAL A 21 -5.59 4.51 -0.30
N VAL A 22 -5.87 4.51 1.01
CA VAL A 22 -7.23 4.36 1.54
C VAL A 22 -8.12 5.54 1.11
N THR A 23 -7.63 6.78 1.17
CA THR A 23 -8.37 7.95 0.67
C THR A 23 -8.73 7.78 -0.80
N ARG A 24 -7.79 7.35 -1.65
CA ARG A 24 -8.08 7.12 -3.07
C ARG A 24 -9.14 6.04 -3.26
N LEU A 25 -9.02 4.91 -2.54
CA LEU A 25 -9.99 3.82 -2.62
C LEU A 25 -11.39 4.27 -2.21
N LYS A 26 -11.53 4.93 -1.05
CA LYS A 26 -12.81 5.42 -0.52
C LYS A 26 -13.42 6.48 -1.45
N SER A 27 -12.64 7.48 -1.88
CA SER A 27 -13.14 8.56 -2.75
C SER A 27 -13.54 8.07 -4.14
N LEU A 28 -12.73 7.20 -4.77
CA LEU A 28 -13.02 6.70 -6.12
C LEU A 28 -14.22 5.75 -6.11
N SER A 29 -14.31 4.85 -5.13
CA SER A 29 -15.46 3.95 -5.00
C SER A 29 -16.75 4.73 -4.71
N ALA A 30 -16.73 5.68 -3.76
CA ALA A 30 -17.88 6.53 -3.46
C ALA A 30 -18.35 7.31 -4.69
N ARG A 31 -17.43 7.98 -5.40
CA ARG A 31 -17.76 8.71 -6.62
C ARG A 31 -18.37 7.82 -7.70
N THR A 32 -17.82 6.62 -7.86
CA THR A 32 -18.28 5.67 -8.89
C THR A 32 -19.68 5.15 -8.54
N LEU A 33 -19.88 4.71 -7.30
CA LEU A 33 -21.16 4.19 -6.84
C LEU A 33 -22.26 5.25 -6.84
N PHE A 34 -21.97 6.48 -6.42
CA PHE A 34 -22.94 7.57 -6.50
C PHE A 34 -23.29 8.00 -7.93
N ARG A 35 -22.42 7.72 -8.89
CA ARG A 35 -22.69 7.97 -10.32
C ARG A 35 -23.52 6.84 -10.92
N GLU A 36 -23.21 5.60 -10.59
CA GLU A 36 -23.92 4.41 -11.10
C GLU A 36 -25.28 4.19 -10.43
N PHE A 37 -25.40 4.58 -9.15
CA PHE A 37 -26.60 4.44 -8.34
C PHE A 37 -27.00 5.79 -7.73
N PRO A 38 -27.59 6.73 -8.51
CA PRO A 38 -27.97 8.04 -8.01
C PRO A 38 -28.93 8.00 -6.81
N ASP A 39 -29.77 6.97 -6.72
CA ASP A 39 -30.69 6.77 -5.59
C ASP A 39 -29.96 6.47 -4.27
N LEU A 40 -28.71 6.04 -4.31
CA LEU A 40 -27.89 5.81 -3.12
C LEU A 40 -27.68 7.11 -2.33
N LYS A 41 -27.57 8.26 -3.02
CA LYS A 41 -27.46 9.59 -2.38
C LYS A 41 -28.71 9.96 -1.57
N LYS A 42 -29.88 9.42 -1.92
CA LYS A 42 -31.13 9.68 -1.18
C LYS A 42 -31.19 8.85 0.10
N ARG A 43 -30.51 7.70 0.13
CA ARG A 43 -30.49 6.77 1.26
C ARG A 43 -29.38 7.10 2.26
N LEU A 44 -28.26 7.62 1.78
CA LEU A 44 -27.11 8.04 2.58
C LEU A 44 -27.18 9.56 2.77
N TRP A 45 -27.70 9.98 3.93
CA TRP A 45 -27.75 11.39 4.30
C TRP A 45 -26.34 12.00 4.21
N GLY A 46 -26.23 13.20 3.63
CA GLY A 46 -24.92 13.84 3.42
C GLY A 46 -24.10 13.33 2.22
N ALA A 47 -24.60 12.33 1.48
CA ALA A 47 -23.88 11.70 0.37
C ALA A 47 -22.50 11.14 0.78
N GLU A 48 -22.40 10.63 2.00
CA GLU A 48 -21.22 9.96 2.53
C GLU A 48 -21.40 8.44 2.43
N LEU A 49 -20.49 7.78 1.71
CA LEU A 49 -20.55 6.32 1.53
C LEU A 49 -19.79 5.57 2.62
N TRP A 50 -18.71 6.16 3.11
CA TRP A 50 -17.78 5.50 4.02
C TRP A 50 -17.63 6.36 5.26
N GLU A 51 -17.67 5.74 6.44
CA GLU A 51 -17.22 6.34 7.71
C GLU A 51 -15.83 6.96 7.58
N ASP A 52 -15.50 8.01 8.32
CA ASP A 52 -14.18 8.67 8.28
C ASP A 52 -13.01 7.70 8.54
N GLY A 53 -13.23 6.74 9.43
CA GLY A 53 -12.23 5.76 9.86
C GLY A 53 -11.86 4.68 8.83
N TYR A 54 -10.78 3.96 9.12
CA TYR A 54 -10.41 2.73 8.43
C TYR A 54 -9.54 1.86 9.34
N PHE A 55 -9.57 0.54 9.13
CA PHE A 55 -8.67 -0.40 9.77
C PHE A 55 -7.64 -0.89 8.76
N VAL A 56 -6.38 -0.97 9.19
CA VAL A 56 -5.28 -1.48 8.37
C VAL A 56 -4.37 -2.38 9.19
N ARG A 57 -3.90 -3.45 8.55
CA ARG A 57 -2.89 -4.34 9.11
C ARG A 57 -1.93 -4.76 8.01
N THR A 58 -0.64 -4.70 8.30
CA THR A 58 0.38 -5.27 7.40
C THR A 58 0.37 -6.79 7.49
N VAL A 59 0.54 -7.45 6.34
CA VAL A 59 0.73 -8.89 6.25
C VAL A 59 2.12 -9.12 5.69
N GLY A 60 3.02 -9.64 6.51
CA GLY A 60 4.34 -10.09 6.10
C GLY A 60 4.43 -11.60 6.23
N ASP A 61 4.97 -12.28 5.22
CA ASP A 61 5.37 -13.67 5.37
C ASP A 61 6.69 -13.74 6.17
N LYS A 62 6.94 -14.87 6.84
CA LYS A 62 8.07 -15.12 7.77
C LYS A 62 9.46 -14.84 7.17
N LEU A 63 9.56 -14.62 5.86
CA LEU A 63 10.77 -14.29 5.10
C LEU A 63 11.35 -12.87 5.36
N THR A 64 10.76 -12.09 6.26
CA THR A 64 11.17 -10.68 6.44
C THR A 64 12.51 -10.55 7.18
N GLY A 65 12.80 -11.45 8.13
CA GLY A 65 14.00 -11.35 8.96
C GLY A 65 15.30 -11.54 8.18
N ASP A 66 15.41 -12.62 7.42
CA ASP A 66 16.64 -12.97 6.71
C ASP A 66 16.85 -12.10 5.46
N VAL A 67 15.77 -11.69 4.78
CA VAL A 67 15.82 -10.74 3.66
C VAL A 67 16.29 -9.37 4.14
N VAL A 68 15.76 -8.87 5.27
CA VAL A 68 16.19 -7.58 5.85
C VAL A 68 17.64 -7.66 6.32
N LYS A 69 18.05 -8.74 7.02
CA LYS A 69 19.45 -8.95 7.42
C LYS A 69 20.39 -8.99 6.21
N GLY A 70 20.01 -9.72 5.16
CA GLY A 70 20.77 -9.81 3.92
C GLY A 70 20.86 -8.47 3.17
N TYR A 71 19.80 -7.67 3.20
CA TYR A 71 19.81 -6.30 2.67
C TYR A 71 20.77 -5.39 3.45
N ILE A 72 20.70 -5.41 4.78
CA ILE A 72 21.58 -4.61 5.66
C ILE A 72 23.05 -4.99 5.46
N ARG A 73 23.35 -6.30 5.37
CA ARG A 73 24.72 -6.78 5.16
C ARG A 73 25.30 -6.26 3.85
N ARG A 74 24.57 -6.42 2.73
CA ARG A 74 25.01 -5.93 1.42
C ARG A 74 25.30 -4.43 1.41
N HIS A 75 24.41 -3.63 2.00
CA HIS A 75 24.59 -2.17 2.06
C HIS A 75 25.78 -1.75 2.95
N ARG A 76 26.15 -2.56 3.95
CA ARG A 76 27.32 -2.30 4.79
C ARG A 76 28.62 -2.66 4.09
N ASP A 77 28.60 -3.71 3.27
CA ASP A 77 29.76 -4.23 2.55
C ASP A 77 30.07 -3.40 1.29
N GLU A 78 29.05 -2.83 0.62
CA GLU A 78 29.21 -1.88 -0.51
C GLU A 78 29.87 -0.53 -0.09
N GLY A 79 29.90 -0.22 1.20
CA GLY A 79 30.66 0.93 1.75
C GLY A 79 32.16 0.68 1.94
N LYS A 80 32.64 -0.55 1.65
CA LYS A 80 34.06 -0.96 1.69
C LYS A 80 34.56 -1.40 0.32
N VAL A 81 34.20 -0.66 -0.74
CA VAL A 81 34.89 -0.82 -2.03
C VAL A 81 36.18 -0.03 -1.96
N ASP A 82 37.20 -0.75 -1.51
CA ASP A 82 38.58 -0.31 -1.46
C ASP A 82 39.08 -0.01 -2.88
N SER A 83 39.84 1.07 -2.98
CA SER A 83 40.56 1.53 -4.15
C SER A 83 41.53 0.46 -4.66
N SER A 84 41.09 -0.38 -5.60
CA SER A 84 41.94 -1.11 -6.55
C SER A 84 41.05 -1.58 -7.70
N GLY A 85 41.33 -1.06 -8.90
CA GLY A 85 40.59 -1.39 -10.10
C GLY A 85 40.80 -2.84 -10.53
N ASP A 86 39.70 -3.51 -10.88
CA ASP A 86 39.49 -4.12 -12.20
C ASP A 86 38.14 -4.85 -12.21
N GLY A 87 37.52 -4.92 -13.39
CA GLY A 87 36.50 -5.94 -13.69
C GLY A 87 35.04 -5.56 -13.47
N GLN A 88 34.49 -4.85 -14.46
CA GLN A 88 33.14 -5.02 -15.03
C GLN A 88 32.06 -5.66 -14.12
N THR A 89 31.16 -4.84 -13.59
CA THR A 89 29.85 -5.33 -13.09
C THR A 89 28.73 -4.64 -13.86
N THR A 90 28.21 -5.36 -14.84
CA THR A 90 26.89 -5.10 -15.42
C THR A 90 25.86 -5.62 -14.44
N LEU A 91 24.98 -4.75 -13.93
CA LEU A 91 23.65 -5.11 -13.40
C LEU A 91 22.81 -3.83 -13.29
N PHE A 92 22.38 -3.31 -14.45
CA PHE A 92 21.02 -2.94 -14.86
C PHE A 92 21.05 -2.67 -16.36
#